data_AF-A0A6P7HD67-F1
#
_entry.id   AF-A0A6P7HD67-F1
#
_cell.length_a   1.000
_cell.length_b   1.000
_cell.length_c   1.000
_cell.angle_alpha   90.00
_cell.angle_beta   90.00
_cell.angle_gamma   90.00
#
_symmetry.space_group_name_H-M   'P 1'
#
loop_
_entity.id
_entity.type
_entity.pdbx_description
1 polymer ?
#
loop_
_entity_poly.entity_id
_entity_poly.type
_entity_poly.pdbx_seq_one_letter_code
_entity_poly.pdbx_strand_id
1 'polypeptide(L)'
;MSLFLTLLGNGIALLLVAAVSFHAYFLYSYTYWSKKGVPYLEPKFPYGNCTSLFVKGKGYPVGLSDSCYKKIREKVWKVGGFFTIARPTLLVLDPEYVRDILIKIAQVSIFFVGGFEASSSTMTFALYELAKHPELQDRLRDEIMTVLNDKKELTYRVHQRNEVPSASYNCPPTTYIWQLSSKGVETLRLYPVVSCLQRKYIKDYTLKNTNMVVEKGVTCVIPVFSIQRDPELFKDPLIFDPDRFSPENRNNIVPYSNLPFGDGPRNCIGLRFAYMQTKVGIIETIRRFKLTISPSTKMPIQIDTDLLILQPRETLYLQAEPI
;
A
#
# COMPACT_ATOMS: atom_id res chain seq x y z
N MET A 1 36.33 -51.32 -9.03
CA MET A 1 35.13 -52.02 -8.51
C MET A 1 34.68 -51.50 -7.14
N SER A 2 35.59 -51.32 -6.17
CA SER A 2 35.26 -50.80 -4.82
C SER A 2 34.62 -49.40 -4.82
N LEU A 3 35.19 -48.41 -5.55
CA LEU A 3 34.65 -47.04 -5.59
C LEU A 3 33.23 -46.95 -6.15
N PHE A 4 32.90 -47.77 -7.16
CA PHE A 4 31.58 -47.80 -7.78
C PHE A 4 30.50 -48.34 -6.81
N LEU A 5 30.83 -49.40 -6.06
CA LEU A 5 29.94 -49.97 -5.05
C LEU A 5 29.71 -49.00 -3.88
N THR A 6 30.73 -48.24 -3.46
CA THR A 6 30.60 -47.19 -2.43
C THR A 6 29.73 -46.02 -2.91
N LEU A 7 29.92 -45.55 -4.14
CA LEU A 7 29.08 -44.48 -4.73
C LEU A 7 27.63 -44.92 -4.89
N LEU A 8 27.40 -46.16 -5.32
CA LEU A 8 26.06 -46.74 -5.43
C LEU A 8 25.39 -46.87 -4.05
N GLY A 9 26.11 -47.34 -3.04
CA GLY A 9 25.63 -47.45 -1.66
C GLY A 9 25.28 -46.08 -1.05
N ASN A 10 26.14 -45.08 -1.25
CA ASN A 10 25.88 -43.71 -0.79
C ASN A 10 24.68 -43.08 -1.52
N GLY A 11 24.53 -43.35 -2.83
CA GLY A 11 23.37 -42.90 -3.61
C GLY A 11 22.06 -43.49 -3.09
N ILE A 12 22.03 -44.79 -2.80
CA ILE A 12 20.85 -45.47 -2.22
C ILE A 12 20.54 -44.91 -0.83
N ALA A 13 21.56 -44.73 0.03
CA ALA A 13 21.37 -44.15 1.36
C ALA A 13 20.79 -42.72 1.30
N LEU A 14 21.28 -41.87 0.39
CA LEU A 14 20.74 -40.51 0.18
C LEU A 14 19.30 -40.55 -0.32
N LEU A 15 18.95 -41.46 -1.23
CA LEU A 15 17.57 -41.63 -1.70
C LEU A 15 16.64 -42.11 -0.58
N LEU A 16 17.09 -43.03 0.27
CA LEU A 16 16.32 -43.48 1.43
C LEU A 16 16.12 -42.36 2.45
N VAL A 17 17.16 -41.61 2.77
CA VAL A 17 17.06 -40.43 3.65
C VAL A 17 16.10 -39.41 3.05
N ALA A 18 16.23 -39.08 1.76
CA ALA A 18 15.32 -38.15 1.09
C ALA A 18 13.87 -38.65 1.10
N ALA A 19 13.63 -39.95 0.87
CA ALA A 19 12.29 -40.54 0.91
C ALA A 19 11.69 -40.53 2.32
N VAL A 20 12.49 -40.85 3.34
CA VAL A 20 12.07 -40.80 4.76
C VAL A 20 11.79 -39.36 5.18
N SER A 21 12.69 -38.42 4.89
CA SER A 21 12.50 -36.99 5.17
C SER A 21 11.27 -36.43 4.45
N PHE A 22 11.07 -36.83 3.19
CA PHE A 22 9.87 -36.45 2.42
C PHE A 22 8.61 -37.01 3.08
N HIS A 23 8.56 -38.29 3.43
CA HIS A 23 7.39 -38.88 4.10
C HIS A 23 7.13 -38.26 5.48
N ALA A 24 8.19 -38.05 6.28
CA ALA A 24 8.12 -37.43 7.59
C ALA A 24 7.59 -35.98 7.51
N TYR A 25 8.00 -35.22 6.49
CA TYR A 25 7.48 -33.87 6.24
C TYR A 25 5.96 -33.86 6.04
N PHE A 26 5.42 -34.80 5.26
CA PHE A 26 3.98 -34.92 5.05
C PHE A 26 3.24 -35.31 6.33
N LEU A 27 3.73 -36.33 7.04
CA LEU A 27 3.13 -36.75 8.31
C LEU A 27 3.13 -35.63 9.34
N TYR A 28 4.24 -34.90 9.46
CA TYR A 28 4.34 -33.73 10.33
C TYR A 28 3.35 -32.64 9.91
N SER A 29 3.28 -32.33 8.61
CA SER A 29 2.36 -31.31 8.08
C SER A 29 0.90 -31.66 8.37
N TYR A 30 0.50 -32.93 8.24
CA TYR A 30 -0.86 -33.40 8.53
C TYR A 30 -1.28 -33.31 10.00
N THR A 31 -0.34 -33.14 10.93
CA THR A 31 -0.67 -32.87 12.35
C THR A 31 -1.11 -31.43 12.62
N TYR A 32 -1.01 -30.51 11.66
CA TYR A 32 -1.22 -29.07 11.89
C TYR A 32 -2.59 -28.75 12.51
N TRP A 33 -3.69 -29.20 11.89
CA TRP A 33 -5.04 -28.87 12.37
C TRP A 33 -5.38 -29.53 13.70
N SER A 34 -4.94 -30.77 13.89
CA SER A 34 -5.05 -31.48 15.17
C SER A 34 -4.36 -30.71 16.30
N LYS A 35 -3.12 -30.25 16.11
CA LYS A 35 -2.38 -29.41 17.07
C LYS A 35 -3.04 -28.06 17.37
N LYS A 36 -3.89 -27.56 16.47
CA LYS A 36 -4.60 -26.29 16.62
C LYS A 36 -6.03 -26.45 17.14
N GLY A 37 -6.48 -27.68 17.39
CA GLY A 37 -7.85 -27.95 17.84
C GLY A 37 -8.94 -27.57 16.83
N VAL A 38 -8.58 -27.45 15.54
CA VAL A 38 -9.53 -27.11 14.47
C VAL A 38 -10.06 -28.40 13.88
N PRO A 39 -11.39 -28.60 13.74
CA PRO A 39 -11.92 -29.79 13.07
C PRO A 39 -11.46 -29.82 11.61
N TYR A 40 -11.06 -30.99 11.09
CA TYR A 40 -10.49 -31.09 9.75
C TYR A 40 -10.87 -32.39 9.04
N LEU A 41 -10.75 -32.39 7.72
CA LEU A 41 -10.90 -33.60 6.90
C LEU A 41 -9.58 -34.38 6.91
N GLU A 42 -9.63 -35.65 7.32
CA GLU A 42 -8.45 -36.50 7.38
C GLU A 42 -7.72 -36.57 6.02
N PRO A 43 -6.42 -36.19 5.97
CA PRO A 43 -5.64 -36.18 4.73
C PRO A 43 -5.17 -37.59 4.35
N LYS A 44 -4.95 -37.81 3.04
CA LYS A 44 -4.38 -39.04 2.49
C LYS A 44 -3.04 -38.75 1.84
N PHE A 45 -1.97 -39.40 2.29
CA PHE A 45 -0.65 -39.28 1.66
C PHE A 45 -0.68 -39.77 0.19
N PRO A 46 0.03 -39.13 -0.74
CA PRO A 46 0.72 -37.83 -0.62
C PRO A 46 -0.16 -36.61 -1.00
N TYR A 47 -1.44 -36.81 -1.30
CA TYR A 47 -2.29 -35.80 -1.93
C TYR A 47 -3.11 -34.93 -0.96
N GLY A 48 -3.05 -35.20 0.34
CA GLY A 48 -3.89 -34.54 1.33
C GLY A 48 -5.35 -34.87 1.08
N ASN A 49 -6.20 -33.86 0.92
CA ASN A 49 -7.62 -34.02 0.57
C ASN A 49 -7.89 -33.87 -0.93
N CYS A 50 -6.83 -33.78 -1.75
CA CYS A 50 -6.92 -33.54 -3.18
C CYS A 50 -7.22 -34.79 -4.02
N THR A 51 -7.85 -35.82 -3.45
CA THR A 51 -8.08 -37.09 -4.16
C THR A 51 -9.01 -36.97 -5.36
N SER A 52 -9.77 -35.87 -5.47
CA SER A 52 -10.63 -35.54 -6.61
C SER A 52 -9.92 -34.82 -7.76
N LEU A 53 -8.66 -34.37 -7.60
CA LEU A 53 -7.91 -33.67 -8.65
C LEU A 53 -7.72 -34.50 -9.93
N PHE A 54 -7.74 -35.82 -9.80
CA PHE A 54 -7.54 -36.76 -10.90
C PHE A 54 -8.86 -37.26 -11.52
N VAL A 55 -10.02 -36.76 -11.04
CA VAL A 55 -11.34 -37.08 -11.59
C VAL A 55 -11.67 -36.10 -12.72
N LYS A 56 -11.77 -36.60 -13.95
CA LYS A 56 -12.17 -35.81 -15.13
C LYS A 56 -13.45 -35.01 -14.83
N GLY A 57 -13.42 -33.69 -15.07
CA GLY A 57 -14.57 -32.79 -14.97
C GLY A 57 -14.79 -32.08 -13.63
N LYS A 58 -13.98 -32.35 -12.58
CA LYS A 58 -14.06 -31.67 -11.27
C LYS A 58 -12.77 -30.92 -10.94
N GLY A 59 -12.37 -30.03 -11.85
CA GLY A 59 -11.07 -29.35 -11.81
C GLY A 59 -10.77 -28.55 -10.52
N TYR A 60 -9.50 -28.29 -10.30
CA TYR A 60 -9.00 -27.32 -9.32
C TYR A 60 -9.23 -25.88 -9.82
N PRO A 61 -9.57 -24.90 -8.97
CA PRO A 61 -9.78 -24.97 -7.52
C PRO A 61 -11.22 -25.30 -7.08
N VAL A 62 -12.20 -25.14 -7.97
CA VAL A 62 -13.63 -25.19 -7.63
C VAL A 62 -14.11 -26.57 -7.15
N GLY A 63 -13.67 -27.65 -7.82
CA GLY A 63 -14.08 -29.01 -7.48
C GLY A 63 -13.54 -29.49 -6.14
N LEU A 64 -12.33 -29.07 -5.77
CA LEU A 64 -11.74 -29.37 -4.47
C LEU A 64 -12.52 -28.64 -3.36
N SER A 65 -12.69 -27.33 -3.49
CA SER A 65 -13.40 -26.52 -2.49
C SER A 65 -14.84 -26.98 -2.30
N ASP A 66 -15.58 -27.31 -3.37
CA ASP A 66 -16.96 -27.79 -3.28
C ASP A 66 -17.04 -29.17 -2.59
N SER A 67 -16.12 -30.08 -2.93
CA SER A 67 -16.09 -31.42 -2.31
C SER A 67 -15.77 -31.37 -0.81
N CYS A 68 -14.83 -30.50 -0.41
CA CYS A 68 -14.51 -30.27 0.99
C CYS A 68 -15.65 -29.55 1.70
N TYR A 69 -16.28 -28.56 1.06
CA TYR A 69 -17.45 -27.84 1.57
C TYR A 69 -18.58 -28.79 1.92
N LYS A 70 -18.96 -29.69 1.00
CA LYS A 70 -20.03 -30.67 1.23
C LYS A 70 -19.72 -31.58 2.42
N LYS A 71 -18.50 -32.14 2.49
CA LYS A 71 -18.08 -33.02 3.61
C LYS A 71 -18.03 -32.31 4.96
N ILE A 72 -17.57 -31.06 5.00
CA ILE A 72 -17.50 -30.25 6.23
C ILE A 72 -18.92 -29.85 6.66
N ARG A 73 -19.79 -29.51 5.69
CA ARG A 73 -21.20 -29.19 5.93
C ARG A 73 -21.99 -30.39 6.46
N GLU A 74 -21.76 -31.59 5.92
CA GLU A 74 -22.35 -32.85 6.44
C GLU A 74 -22.00 -33.10 7.91
N LYS A 75 -20.80 -32.67 8.34
CA LYS A 75 -20.34 -32.76 9.73
C LYS A 75 -20.84 -31.61 10.62
N VAL A 76 -21.66 -30.70 10.08
CA VAL A 76 -22.23 -29.54 10.77
C VAL A 76 -21.14 -28.61 11.33
N TRP A 77 -19.96 -28.61 10.71
CA TRP A 77 -18.85 -27.77 11.11
C TRP A 77 -18.97 -26.38 10.48
N LYS A 78 -18.87 -25.34 11.31
CA LYS A 78 -18.86 -23.93 10.89
C LYS A 78 -17.56 -23.53 10.16
N VAL A 79 -16.48 -24.23 10.48
CA VAL A 79 -15.15 -24.11 9.88
C VAL A 79 -14.53 -25.50 9.82
N GLY A 80 -13.73 -25.78 8.79
CA GLY A 80 -13.03 -27.06 8.70
C GLY A 80 -11.69 -26.94 7.98
N GLY A 81 -10.65 -27.51 8.57
CA GLY A 81 -9.35 -27.66 7.94
C GLY A 81 -9.37 -28.74 6.86
N PHE A 82 -8.56 -28.55 5.83
CA PHE A 82 -8.15 -29.61 4.90
C PHE A 82 -6.71 -29.35 4.46
N PHE A 83 -6.16 -30.24 3.64
CA PHE A 83 -4.81 -30.16 3.12
C PHE A 83 -4.80 -30.16 1.60
N THR A 84 -4.17 -29.14 1.01
CA THR A 84 -3.81 -29.13 -0.40
C THR A 84 -2.39 -29.68 -0.51
N ILE A 85 -2.25 -30.97 -0.87
CA ILE A 85 -0.97 -31.71 -0.77
C ILE A 85 -0.51 -31.68 0.70
N ALA A 86 0.54 -30.94 1.06
CA ALA A 86 1.00 -30.79 2.45
C ALA A 86 0.52 -29.47 3.09
N ARG A 87 -0.08 -28.55 2.33
CA ARG A 87 -0.43 -27.22 2.82
C ARG A 87 -1.76 -27.24 3.58
N PRO A 88 -1.80 -26.87 4.88
CA PRO A 88 -3.05 -26.70 5.60
C PRO A 88 -3.86 -25.55 4.98
N THR A 89 -5.14 -25.77 4.75
CA THR A 89 -6.08 -24.80 4.19
C THR A 89 -7.35 -24.79 5.03
N LEU A 90 -7.80 -23.60 5.44
CA LEU A 90 -9.01 -23.43 6.23
C LEU A 90 -10.20 -23.19 5.30
N LEU A 91 -11.28 -23.96 5.46
CA LEU A 91 -12.54 -23.71 4.80
C LEU A 91 -13.53 -23.10 5.79
N VAL A 92 -14.07 -21.94 5.44
CA VAL A 92 -14.98 -21.17 6.28
C VAL A 92 -16.39 -21.25 5.69
N LEU A 93 -17.35 -21.74 6.46
CA LEU A 93 -18.72 -21.99 6.00
C LEU A 93 -19.72 -21.03 6.65
N ASP A 94 -19.46 -20.64 7.90
CA ASP A 94 -20.35 -19.76 8.65
C ASP A 94 -20.26 -18.31 8.14
N PRO A 95 -21.40 -17.70 7.73
CA PRO A 95 -21.43 -16.33 7.24
C PRO A 95 -20.85 -15.28 8.20
N GLU A 96 -20.92 -15.51 9.52
CA GLU A 96 -20.32 -14.60 10.50
C GLU A 96 -18.80 -14.62 10.41
N TYR A 97 -18.20 -15.82 10.30
CA TYR A 97 -16.75 -15.96 10.12
C TYR A 97 -16.29 -15.45 8.76
N VAL A 98 -17.08 -15.66 7.70
CA VAL A 98 -16.81 -15.08 6.38
C VAL A 98 -16.81 -13.55 6.46
N ARG A 99 -17.83 -12.96 7.10
CA ARG A 99 -17.92 -11.51 7.30
C ARG A 99 -16.72 -11.00 8.10
N ASP A 100 -16.37 -11.67 9.19
CA ASP A 100 -15.27 -11.28 10.06
C ASP A 100 -13.92 -11.27 9.33
N ILE A 101 -13.62 -12.36 8.60
CA ILE A 101 -12.38 -12.49 7.82
C ILE A 101 -12.33 -11.48 6.68
N LEU A 102 -13.40 -11.38 5.89
CA LEU A 102 -13.41 -10.49 4.72
C LEU A 102 -13.43 -9.03 5.12
N ILE A 103 -14.29 -8.62 6.06
CA ILE A 103 -14.47 -7.22 6.40
C ILE A 103 -13.46 -6.78 7.46
N LYS A 104 -13.42 -7.45 8.62
CA LYS A 104 -12.64 -6.95 9.77
C LYS A 104 -11.16 -7.26 9.63
N ILE A 105 -10.79 -8.45 9.17
CA ILE A 105 -9.37 -8.83 9.11
C ILE A 105 -8.74 -8.34 7.81
N ALA A 106 -9.33 -8.65 6.66
CA ALA A 106 -8.70 -8.32 5.38
C ALA A 106 -8.87 -6.84 5.01
N GLN A 107 -10.10 -6.34 4.89
CA GLN A 107 -10.34 -4.99 4.38
C GLN A 107 -9.88 -3.90 5.36
N VAL A 108 -10.25 -3.98 6.64
CA VAL A 108 -9.81 -2.97 7.63
C VAL A 108 -8.29 -2.92 7.74
N SER A 109 -7.60 -4.05 7.74
CA SER A 109 -6.13 -4.05 7.79
C SER A 109 -5.53 -3.37 6.55
N ILE A 110 -6.06 -3.63 5.36
CA ILE A 110 -5.59 -2.96 4.12
C ILE A 110 -5.83 -1.45 4.18
N PHE A 111 -7.01 -1.01 4.62
CA PHE A 111 -7.31 0.42 4.77
C PHE A 111 -6.48 1.10 5.85
N PHE A 112 -6.24 0.40 6.97
CA PHE A 112 -5.44 0.92 8.07
C PHE A 112 -3.98 1.06 7.65
N VAL A 113 -3.36 -0.01 7.14
CA VAL A 113 -1.95 0.02 6.68
C VAL A 113 -1.79 1.02 5.54
N GLY A 114 -2.64 0.93 4.50
CA GLY A 114 -2.57 1.82 3.34
C GLY A 114 -2.86 3.29 3.65
N GLY A 115 -3.71 3.57 4.65
CA GLY A 115 -4.04 4.94 5.05
C GLY A 115 -3.05 5.55 6.05
N PHE A 116 -2.62 4.78 7.04
CA PHE A 116 -1.76 5.23 8.12
C PHE A 116 -0.33 5.52 7.63
N GLU A 117 0.33 4.54 7.00
CA GLU A 117 1.74 4.67 6.59
C GLU A 117 1.93 5.72 5.49
N ALA A 118 0.98 5.83 4.55
CA ALA A 118 1.02 6.84 3.50
C ALA A 118 0.87 8.26 4.06
N SER A 119 -0.10 8.47 4.94
CA SER A 119 -0.37 9.79 5.51
C SER A 119 0.72 10.23 6.48
N SER A 120 1.27 9.30 7.29
CA SER A 120 2.36 9.58 8.21
C SER A 120 3.63 9.99 7.48
N SER A 121 4.04 9.23 6.45
CA SER A 121 5.20 9.59 5.61
C SER A 121 5.01 10.96 4.95
N THR A 122 3.83 11.23 4.41
CA THR A 122 3.51 12.54 3.81
C THR A 122 3.64 13.68 4.83
N MET A 123 3.11 13.51 6.04
CA MET A 123 3.26 14.50 7.11
C MET A 123 4.72 14.70 7.51
N THR A 124 5.49 13.60 7.64
CA THR A 124 6.93 13.66 7.96
C THR A 124 7.68 14.53 6.96
N PHE A 125 7.53 14.29 5.66
CA PHE A 125 8.20 15.09 4.63
C PHE A 125 7.68 16.53 4.55
N ALA A 126 6.37 16.75 4.74
CA ALA A 126 5.80 18.09 4.75
C ALA A 126 6.36 18.93 5.91
N LEU A 127 6.38 18.37 7.11
CA LEU A 127 6.93 19.05 8.30
C LEU A 127 8.44 19.26 8.18
N TYR A 128 9.17 18.31 7.57
CA TYR A 128 10.59 18.48 7.27
C TYR A 128 10.86 19.66 6.33
N GLU A 129 10.11 19.78 5.23
CA GLU A 129 10.27 20.91 4.32
C GLU A 129 9.87 22.24 4.98
N LEU A 130 8.78 22.26 5.76
CA LEU A 130 8.42 23.46 6.53
C LEU A 130 9.47 23.84 7.59
N ALA A 131 10.17 22.87 8.17
CA ALA A 131 11.27 23.14 9.11
C ALA A 131 12.53 23.67 8.42
N LYS A 132 12.74 23.35 7.13
CA LYS A 132 13.80 23.93 6.29
C LYS A 132 13.49 25.33 5.78
N HIS A 133 12.21 25.68 5.71
CA HIS A 133 11.69 26.91 5.11
C HIS A 133 10.88 27.73 6.12
N PRO A 134 11.52 28.42 7.08
CA PRO A 134 10.83 29.21 8.11
C PRO A 134 9.85 30.23 7.52
N GLU A 135 10.20 30.86 6.40
CA GLU A 135 9.35 31.81 5.68
C GLU A 135 8.03 31.18 5.23
N LEU A 136 8.06 29.93 4.76
CA LEU A 136 6.87 29.20 4.35
C LEU A 136 6.07 28.72 5.56
N GLN A 137 6.76 28.36 6.65
CA GLN A 137 6.13 27.97 7.90
C GLN A 137 5.37 29.14 8.55
N ASP A 138 5.95 30.32 8.55
CA ASP A 138 5.36 31.54 9.11
C ASP A 138 4.17 32.00 8.25
N ARG A 139 4.32 32.03 6.91
CA ARG A 139 3.19 32.28 5.99
C ARG A 139 2.03 31.32 6.22
N LEU A 140 2.31 30.02 6.38
CA LEU A 140 1.27 29.02 6.67
C LEU A 140 0.60 29.29 8.01
N ARG A 141 1.37 29.64 9.04
CA ARG A 141 0.84 29.92 10.38
C ARG A 141 -0.07 31.15 10.38
N ASP A 142 0.36 32.25 9.77
CA ASP A 142 -0.43 33.48 9.67
C ASP A 142 -1.78 33.21 9.00
N GLU A 143 -1.78 32.38 7.97
CA GLU A 143 -3.00 31.96 7.30
C GLU A 143 -3.88 31.08 8.20
N ILE A 144 -3.30 30.12 8.92
CA ILE A 144 -4.05 29.27 9.85
C ILE A 144 -4.72 30.14 10.91
N MET A 145 -3.99 31.09 11.49
CA MET A 145 -4.52 31.99 12.51
C MET A 145 -5.62 32.90 11.95
N THR A 146 -5.43 33.42 10.73
CA THR A 146 -6.44 34.23 10.02
C THR A 146 -7.73 33.44 9.79
N VAL A 147 -7.63 32.17 9.36
CA VAL A 147 -8.77 31.31 9.05
C VAL A 147 -9.48 30.84 10.32
N LEU A 148 -8.73 30.54 11.38
CA LEU A 148 -9.29 30.13 12.66
C LEU A 148 -10.01 31.30 13.35
N ASN A 149 -9.58 32.55 13.15
CA ASN A 149 -10.27 33.77 13.62
C ASN A 149 -10.74 33.64 15.08
N ASP A 150 -9.80 33.36 15.99
CA ASP A 150 -9.98 33.10 17.43
C ASP A 150 -10.78 31.85 17.83
N LYS A 151 -11.18 31.00 16.87
CA LYS A 151 -11.80 29.71 17.20
C LYS A 151 -10.76 28.71 17.70
N LYS A 152 -11.04 28.12 18.86
CA LYS A 152 -10.18 27.08 19.46
C LYS A 152 -10.27 25.73 18.73
N GLU A 153 -11.37 25.47 18.03
CA GLU A 153 -11.69 24.15 17.46
C GLU A 153 -11.65 24.13 15.92
N LEU A 154 -11.02 23.10 15.37
CA LEU A 154 -11.16 22.75 13.96
C LEU A 154 -12.47 21.99 13.75
N THR A 155 -13.23 22.35 12.73
CA THR A 155 -14.44 21.62 12.32
C THR A 155 -14.24 20.94 10.95
N TYR A 156 -15.22 20.17 10.48
CA TYR A 156 -15.22 19.65 9.12
C TYR A 156 -16.58 19.91 8.51
N ARG A 157 -16.66 20.73 7.46
CA ARG A 157 -17.92 21.08 6.78
C ARG A 157 -17.97 20.44 5.40
N VAL A 158 -18.92 19.52 5.20
CA VAL A 158 -19.18 18.89 3.90
C VAL A 158 -20.02 19.84 3.05
N HIS A 159 -19.47 20.37 1.97
CA HIS A 159 -20.26 21.08 0.95
C HIS A 159 -20.98 20.06 0.06
N GLN A 160 -22.28 20.24 -0.16
CA GLN A 160 -23.07 19.34 -1.00
C GLN A 160 -22.61 19.42 -2.46
N ARG A 161 -22.16 18.25 -2.95
CA ARG A 161 -22.11 17.73 -4.33
C ARG A 161 -22.59 18.71 -5.42
N ASN A 162 -21.71 19.57 -5.93
CA ASN A 162 -21.61 19.98 -7.35
C ASN A 162 -20.53 21.02 -7.64
N GLU A 163 -19.78 21.48 -6.64
CA GLU A 163 -18.61 22.32 -6.86
C GLU A 163 -17.34 21.57 -6.43
N VAL A 164 -16.26 21.77 -7.20
CA VAL A 164 -14.91 21.27 -6.94
C VAL A 164 -14.60 21.42 -5.44
N PRO A 165 -14.03 20.41 -4.74
CA PRO A 165 -13.87 20.45 -3.29
C PRO A 165 -12.88 21.53 -2.85
N SER A 166 -13.36 22.76 -2.71
CA SER A 166 -12.84 23.75 -1.80
C SER A 166 -13.36 23.37 -0.42
N ALA A 167 -12.45 23.05 0.50
CA ALA A 167 -12.75 23.11 1.91
C ALA A 167 -13.05 24.59 2.23
N SER A 168 -14.29 25.02 2.00
CA SER A 168 -14.73 26.38 2.26
C SER A 168 -15.03 26.49 3.76
N TYR A 169 -13.97 26.76 4.50
CA TYR A 169 -14.01 27.88 5.44
C TYR A 169 -14.06 29.16 4.61
N ASN A 170 -14.24 30.34 5.20
CA ASN A 170 -14.01 31.61 4.48
C ASN A 170 -12.53 31.81 4.08
N CYS A 171 -11.82 30.74 3.71
CA CYS A 171 -10.67 30.71 2.85
C CYS A 171 -11.13 31.09 1.44
N PRO A 172 -10.85 32.30 0.94
CA PRO A 172 -10.93 32.54 -0.50
C PRO A 172 -10.13 31.45 -1.24
N PRO A 173 -10.49 31.07 -2.49
CA PRO A 173 -9.87 30.01 -3.27
C PRO A 173 -8.34 30.17 -3.54
N THR A 174 -7.69 31.13 -2.89
CA THR A 174 -6.31 31.61 -2.98
C THR A 174 -5.44 31.24 -1.77
N THR A 175 -5.94 30.48 -0.80
CA THR A 175 -5.24 30.26 0.48
C THR A 175 -4.11 29.23 0.37
N TYR A 176 -2.92 29.54 0.88
CA TYR A 176 -1.69 28.76 0.91
C TYR A 176 -1.82 27.44 1.71
N ILE A 177 -2.70 27.39 2.72
CA ILE A 177 -3.23 26.16 3.34
C ILE A 177 -3.84 25.28 2.25
N TRP A 178 -4.55 25.81 1.26
CA TRP A 178 -5.05 24.99 0.16
C TRP A 178 -3.91 24.38 -0.67
N GLN A 179 -2.83 25.13 -0.91
CA GLN A 179 -1.66 24.71 -1.69
C GLN A 179 -0.75 23.73 -0.93
N LEU A 180 -0.56 23.90 0.38
CA LEU A 180 0.21 23.00 1.23
C LEU A 180 -0.58 21.77 1.71
N SER A 181 -1.90 21.90 1.87
CA SER A 181 -2.69 20.91 2.61
C SER A 181 -3.87 20.30 1.82
N SER A 182 -4.55 21.04 0.93
CA SER A 182 -5.70 20.50 0.15
C SER A 182 -5.31 19.67 -1.03
N LYS A 183 -4.13 19.98 -1.52
CA LYS A 183 -3.39 19.27 -2.53
C LYS A 183 -1.98 19.23 -1.98
N GLY A 184 -1.65 18.28 -1.09
CA GLY A 184 -0.28 18.03 -0.61
C GLY A 184 0.67 17.65 -1.75
N VAL A 185 0.66 18.41 -2.83
CA VAL A 185 1.12 18.06 -4.14
C VAL A 185 2.57 18.41 -4.24
N GLU A 186 3.07 19.52 -3.67
CA GLU A 186 4.52 19.74 -3.72
C GLU A 186 5.26 18.72 -2.86
N THR A 187 4.79 18.46 -1.63
CA THR A 187 5.33 17.37 -0.81
C THR A 187 5.19 16.03 -1.50
N LEU A 188 4.03 15.66 -2.07
CA LEU A 188 3.87 14.37 -2.74
C LEU A 188 4.49 14.33 -4.15
N ARG A 189 4.82 15.48 -4.75
CA ARG A 189 5.54 15.59 -6.03
C ARG A 189 6.99 15.22 -5.78
N LEU A 190 7.60 15.85 -4.77
CA LEU A 190 8.94 15.50 -4.31
C LEU A 190 8.95 14.14 -3.60
N TYR A 191 7.98 13.81 -2.78
CA TYR A 191 8.01 12.60 -1.95
C TYR A 191 6.76 11.75 -2.21
N PRO A 192 6.60 11.19 -3.43
CA PRO A 192 5.45 10.34 -3.71
C PRO A 192 5.53 9.06 -2.89
N VAL A 193 4.48 8.77 -2.13
CA VAL A 193 4.37 7.57 -1.30
C VAL A 193 4.63 6.29 -2.12
N VAL A 194 4.12 6.25 -3.36
CA VAL A 194 4.32 5.14 -4.30
C VAL A 194 5.19 5.63 -5.46
N SER A 195 6.35 5.01 -5.65
CA SER A 195 7.36 5.45 -6.61
C SER A 195 7.04 5.09 -8.07
N CYS A 196 6.24 4.05 -8.30
CA CYS A 196 5.82 3.65 -9.64
C CYS A 196 4.41 3.02 -9.68
N LEU A 197 3.75 3.14 -10.82
CA LEU A 197 2.47 2.47 -11.09
C LEU A 197 2.69 1.38 -12.13
N GLN A 198 2.08 0.21 -11.93
CA GLN A 198 2.23 -0.92 -12.85
C GLN A 198 0.90 -1.35 -13.47
N ARG A 199 0.92 -1.75 -14.74
CA ARG A 199 -0.24 -2.31 -15.46
C ARG A 199 0.22 -3.48 -16.33
N LYS A 200 -0.55 -4.57 -16.37
CA LYS A 200 -0.31 -5.69 -17.28
C LYS A 200 -1.23 -5.60 -18.49
N TYR A 201 -0.68 -5.65 -19.70
CA TYR A 201 -1.46 -5.70 -20.92
C TYR A 201 -2.19 -7.03 -21.02
N ILE A 202 -3.53 -6.99 -21.07
CA ILE A 202 -4.38 -8.19 -21.16
C ILE A 202 -4.69 -8.60 -22.62
N LYS A 203 -4.36 -7.73 -23.56
CA LYS A 203 -4.45 -7.89 -25.02
C LYS A 203 -3.37 -7.02 -25.66
N ASP A 204 -3.04 -7.32 -26.91
CA ASP A 204 -2.12 -6.51 -27.70
C ASP A 204 -2.65 -5.08 -27.81
N TYR A 205 -1.76 -4.10 -27.69
CA TYR A 205 -2.11 -2.69 -27.63
C TYR A 205 -1.13 -1.84 -28.42
N THR A 206 -1.62 -1.13 -29.43
CA THR A 206 -0.83 -0.13 -30.14
C THR A 206 -0.81 1.17 -29.35
N LEU A 207 0.39 1.65 -29.00
CA LEU A 207 0.54 2.93 -28.31
C LEU A 207 0.00 4.06 -29.18
N LYS A 208 -0.74 4.99 -28.56
CA LYS A 208 -1.36 6.10 -29.28
C LYS A 208 -0.27 6.96 -29.94
N ASN A 209 -0.52 7.37 -31.19
CA ASN A 209 0.39 8.16 -32.01
C ASN A 209 1.72 7.49 -32.34
N THR A 210 1.81 6.15 -32.23
CA THR A 210 2.99 5.40 -32.68
C THR A 210 2.54 4.12 -33.41
N ASN A 211 3.49 3.47 -34.10
CA ASN A 211 3.29 2.14 -34.70
C ASN A 211 3.77 1.01 -33.77
N MET A 212 4.04 1.30 -32.50
CA MET A 212 4.57 0.33 -31.54
C MET A 212 3.42 -0.50 -30.95
N VAL A 213 3.44 -1.80 -31.20
CA VAL A 213 2.52 -2.78 -30.61
C VAL A 213 3.16 -3.38 -29.37
N VAL A 214 2.48 -3.28 -28.24
CA VAL A 214 2.85 -3.96 -27.00
C VAL A 214 2.03 -5.23 -26.87
N GLU A 215 2.71 -6.36 -26.81
CA GLU A 215 2.07 -7.68 -26.76
C GLU A 215 1.36 -7.94 -25.43
N LYS A 216 0.32 -8.78 -25.50
CA LYS A 216 -0.37 -9.33 -24.34
C LYS A 216 0.63 -9.98 -23.38
N GLY A 217 0.49 -9.65 -22.09
CA GLY A 217 1.28 -10.22 -21.00
C GLY A 217 2.44 -9.33 -20.55
N VAL A 218 2.84 -8.34 -21.35
CA VAL A 218 3.85 -7.35 -20.98
C VAL A 218 3.35 -6.47 -19.82
N THR A 219 4.25 -6.07 -18.92
CA THR A 219 3.97 -5.12 -17.85
C THR A 219 4.50 -3.73 -18.22
N CYS A 220 3.63 -2.73 -18.21
CA CYS A 220 3.98 -1.31 -18.25
C CYS A 220 4.28 -0.82 -16.84
N VAL A 221 5.34 -0.02 -16.70
CA VAL A 221 5.70 0.70 -15.47
C VAL A 221 5.68 2.19 -15.78
N ILE A 222 4.98 2.96 -14.95
CA ILE A 222 4.95 4.43 -14.98
C ILE A 222 5.81 4.91 -13.79
N PRO A 223 7.02 5.46 -14.03
CA PRO A 223 7.94 5.85 -12.97
C PRO A 223 7.55 7.21 -12.36
N VAL A 224 6.52 7.22 -11.51
CA VAL A 224 5.96 8.44 -10.87
C VAL A 224 7.04 9.29 -10.21
N PHE A 225 7.95 8.68 -9.44
CA PHE A 225 9.04 9.38 -8.76
C PHE A 225 9.94 10.16 -9.72
N SER A 226 10.25 9.58 -10.87
CA SER A 226 11.11 10.18 -11.91
C SER A 226 10.37 11.24 -12.71
N ILE A 227 9.14 10.95 -13.17
CA ILE A 227 8.30 11.89 -13.93
C ILE A 227 8.10 13.18 -13.15
N GLN A 228 7.80 13.07 -11.85
CA GLN A 228 7.59 14.23 -10.98
C GLN A 228 8.85 15.05 -10.70
N ARG A 229 10.03 14.55 -11.08
CA ARG A 229 11.34 15.21 -10.95
C ARG A 229 11.96 15.60 -12.29
N ASP A 230 11.24 15.39 -13.38
CA ASP A 230 11.75 15.65 -14.72
C ASP A 230 11.79 17.17 -14.98
N PRO A 231 12.96 17.75 -15.30
CA PRO A 231 13.08 19.18 -15.59
C PRO A 231 12.31 19.62 -16.85
N GLU A 232 11.99 18.70 -17.77
CA GLU A 232 11.14 18.99 -18.94
C GLU A 232 9.66 19.15 -18.56
N LEU A 233 9.23 18.53 -17.45
CA LEU A 233 7.85 18.56 -16.98
C LEU A 233 7.65 19.54 -15.81
N PHE A 234 8.69 19.79 -15.02
CA PHE A 234 8.68 20.66 -13.85
C PHE A 234 9.93 21.52 -13.82
N LYS A 235 9.75 22.85 -13.92
CA LYS A 235 10.86 23.81 -13.75
C LYS A 235 11.47 23.69 -12.35
N ASP A 236 12.80 23.63 -12.26
CA ASP A 236 13.55 23.48 -11.01
C ASP A 236 12.98 22.35 -10.12
N PRO A 237 12.95 21.11 -10.64
CA PRO A 237 12.12 20.03 -10.11
C PRO A 237 12.53 19.55 -8.72
N LEU A 238 13.72 19.90 -8.24
CA LEU A 238 14.21 19.49 -6.92
C LEU A 238 13.99 20.55 -5.84
N ILE A 239 13.53 21.74 -6.21
CA ILE A 239 13.18 22.82 -5.27
C ILE A 239 11.76 22.57 -4.77
N PHE A 240 11.59 22.68 -3.45
CA PHE A 240 10.27 22.67 -2.81
C PHE A 240 9.60 24.03 -3.04
N ASP A 241 8.67 24.09 -3.99
CA ASP A 241 7.92 25.29 -4.35
C ASP A 241 6.40 25.03 -4.33
N PRO A 242 5.71 25.39 -3.23
CA PRO A 242 4.27 25.24 -3.12
C PRO A 242 3.49 26.14 -4.09
N ASP A 243 4.03 27.31 -4.45
CA ASP A 243 3.36 28.29 -5.32
C ASP A 243 3.21 27.74 -6.76
N ARG A 244 3.91 26.65 -7.11
CA ARG A 244 3.74 25.89 -8.35
C ARG A 244 2.31 25.38 -8.57
N PHE A 245 1.59 25.09 -7.47
CA PHE A 245 0.21 24.59 -7.52
C PHE A 245 -0.83 25.66 -7.18
N SER A 246 -0.42 26.93 -7.18
CA SER A 246 -1.32 28.06 -7.00
C SER A 246 -2.40 28.12 -8.10
N PRO A 247 -3.54 28.78 -7.86
CA PRO A 247 -4.57 28.98 -8.89
C PRO A 247 -4.03 29.57 -10.20
N GLU A 248 -3.03 30.43 -10.11
CA GLU A 248 -2.38 31.12 -11.22
C GLU A 248 -1.43 30.18 -11.99
N ASN A 249 -0.70 29.31 -11.28
CA ASN A 249 0.33 28.46 -11.88
C ASN A 249 -0.16 27.05 -12.25
N ARG A 250 -1.30 26.58 -11.72
CA ARG A 250 -1.78 25.21 -11.92
C ARG A 250 -1.97 24.80 -13.39
N ASN A 251 -2.25 25.77 -14.26
CA ASN A 251 -2.46 25.52 -15.70
C ASN A 251 -1.14 25.24 -16.42
N ASN A 252 0.01 25.54 -15.80
CA ASN A 252 1.34 25.26 -16.32
C ASN A 252 1.76 23.79 -16.07
N ILE A 253 1.01 23.04 -15.26
CA ILE A 253 1.31 21.64 -14.97
C ILE A 253 0.86 20.77 -16.15
N VAL A 254 1.81 20.07 -16.75
CA VAL A 254 1.53 19.12 -17.84
C VAL A 254 0.55 18.04 -17.34
N PRO A 255 -0.56 17.78 -18.04
CA PRO A 255 -1.48 16.72 -17.66
C PRO A 255 -0.76 15.37 -17.51
N TYR A 256 -1.14 14.59 -16.49
CA TYR A 256 -0.53 13.29 -16.17
C TYR A 256 0.96 13.31 -15.77
N SER A 257 1.56 14.47 -15.46
CA SER A 257 2.92 14.55 -14.90
C SER A 257 2.96 14.48 -13.36
N ASN A 258 1.87 14.88 -12.69
CA ASN A 258 1.73 14.80 -11.24
C ASN A 258 0.74 13.69 -10.85
N LEU A 259 1.27 12.56 -10.38
CA LEU A 259 0.52 11.31 -10.18
C LEU A 259 0.63 10.71 -8.75
N PRO A 260 0.63 11.51 -7.66
CA PRO A 260 0.88 10.98 -6.31
C PRO A 260 -0.22 10.05 -5.80
N PHE A 261 -1.40 10.11 -6.38
CA PHE A 261 -2.54 9.22 -6.09
C PHE A 261 -2.97 8.39 -7.30
N GLY A 262 -2.14 8.37 -8.36
CA GLY A 262 -2.53 7.88 -9.68
C GLY A 262 -3.67 8.70 -10.29
N ASP A 263 -4.20 8.18 -11.39
CA ASP A 263 -5.31 8.81 -12.12
C ASP A 263 -6.23 7.73 -12.76
N GLY A 264 -7.39 8.15 -13.23
CA GLY A 264 -8.40 7.31 -13.87
C GLY A 264 -9.21 6.46 -12.90
N PRO A 265 -9.90 5.42 -13.39
CA PRO A 265 -10.81 4.58 -12.59
C PRO A 265 -10.16 3.80 -11.44
N ARG A 266 -8.82 3.79 -11.38
CA ARG A 266 -8.01 3.12 -10.36
C ARG A 266 -7.14 4.11 -9.59
N ASN A 267 -7.56 5.38 -9.52
CA ASN A 267 -6.95 6.35 -8.63
C ASN A 267 -7.20 5.98 -7.16
N CYS A 268 -6.44 6.58 -6.24
CA CYS A 268 -6.53 6.28 -4.83
C CYS A 268 -7.93 6.61 -4.28
N ILE A 269 -8.63 5.60 -3.76
CA ILE A 269 -9.91 5.76 -3.07
C ILE A 269 -9.77 6.59 -1.79
N GLY A 270 -8.59 6.54 -1.16
CA GLY A 270 -8.26 7.25 0.07
C GLY A 270 -7.92 8.74 -0.12
N LEU A 271 -7.87 9.26 -1.35
CA LEU A 271 -7.44 10.63 -1.67
C LEU A 271 -8.03 11.69 -0.73
N ARG A 272 -9.35 11.70 -0.57
CA ARG A 272 -10.06 12.70 0.25
C ARG A 272 -9.76 12.55 1.73
N PHE A 273 -9.63 11.30 2.20
CA PHE A 273 -9.34 11.00 3.60
C PHE A 273 -7.88 11.36 3.93
N ALA A 274 -6.93 10.97 3.08
CA ALA A 274 -5.51 11.30 3.23
C ALA A 274 -5.31 12.82 3.32
N TYR A 275 -5.92 13.59 2.42
CA TYR A 275 -5.84 15.06 2.51
C TYR A 275 -6.44 15.60 3.81
N MET A 276 -7.59 15.09 4.25
CA MET A 276 -8.20 15.53 5.51
C MET A 276 -7.29 15.23 6.71
N GLN A 277 -6.76 14.02 6.79
CA GLN A 277 -5.92 13.58 7.91
C GLN A 277 -4.60 14.36 7.96
N THR A 278 -3.90 14.45 6.82
CA THR A 278 -2.63 15.18 6.71
C THR A 278 -2.82 16.68 7.00
N LYS A 279 -3.91 17.28 6.55
CA LYS A 279 -4.28 18.67 6.89
C LYS A 279 -4.34 18.91 8.38
N VAL A 280 -5.16 18.11 9.06
CA VAL A 280 -5.41 18.30 10.49
C VAL A 280 -4.11 18.12 11.26
N GLY A 281 -3.30 17.13 10.91
CA GLY A 281 -1.97 16.93 11.49
C GLY A 281 -1.06 18.16 11.32
N ILE A 282 -0.88 18.63 10.09
CA ILE A 282 0.00 19.78 9.81
C ILE A 282 -0.52 21.06 10.49
N ILE A 283 -1.83 21.35 10.39
CA ILE A 283 -2.43 22.55 10.99
C ILE A 283 -2.24 22.55 12.50
N GLU A 284 -2.53 21.42 13.17
CA GLU A 284 -2.35 21.30 14.62
C GLU A 284 -0.90 21.44 15.06
N THR A 285 0.05 20.93 14.27
CA THR A 285 1.48 21.09 14.57
C THR A 285 1.93 22.53 14.37
N ILE A 286 1.69 23.13 13.20
CA ILE A 286 2.23 24.45 12.84
C ILE A 286 1.57 25.58 13.66
N ARG A 287 0.30 25.44 14.05
CA ARG A 287 -0.37 26.44 14.89
C ARG A 287 0.14 26.49 16.33
N ARG A 288 0.77 25.43 16.82
CA ARG A 288 1.22 25.28 18.22
C ARG A 288 2.72 25.34 18.38
N PHE A 289 3.45 24.99 17.34
CA PHE A 289 4.90 24.84 17.39
C PHE A 289 5.58 25.56 16.24
N LYS A 290 6.77 26.08 16.53
CA LYS A 290 7.77 26.42 15.54
C LYS A 290 8.69 25.22 15.36
N LEU A 291 8.87 24.79 14.12
CA LEU A 291 9.70 23.62 13.79
C LEU A 291 11.03 24.05 13.17
N THR A 292 12.11 23.42 13.61
CA THR A 292 13.45 23.53 13.02
C THR A 292 14.07 22.15 12.87
N ILE A 293 15.08 22.02 11.99
CA ILE A 293 15.80 20.76 11.83
C ILE A 293 16.65 20.51 13.09
N SER A 294 16.45 19.36 13.73
CA SER A 294 17.29 18.97 14.87
C SER A 294 18.73 18.70 14.42
N PRO A 295 19.75 19.08 15.21
CA PRO A 295 21.14 18.68 14.98
C PRO A 295 21.34 17.16 14.90
N SER A 296 20.42 16.36 15.45
CA SER A 296 20.45 14.89 15.39
C SER A 296 20.04 14.32 14.02
N THR A 297 19.43 15.13 13.14
CA THR A 297 19.05 14.68 11.79
C THR A 297 20.26 14.62 10.89
N LYS A 298 20.53 13.44 10.33
CA LYS A 298 21.59 13.30 9.33
C LYS A 298 21.16 13.92 8.00
N MET A 299 22.00 14.82 7.50
CA MET A 299 21.78 15.57 6.26
C MET A 299 22.90 15.25 5.25
N PRO A 300 22.60 15.18 3.94
CA PRO A 300 21.27 15.25 3.33
C PRO A 300 20.44 13.99 3.63
N ILE A 301 19.12 14.13 3.64
CA ILE A 301 18.23 12.99 3.84
C ILE A 301 18.37 12.00 2.69
N GLN A 302 18.37 10.71 3.02
CA GLN A 302 18.36 9.63 2.03
C GLN A 302 16.99 8.95 2.07
N ILE A 303 16.48 8.56 0.91
CA ILE A 303 15.24 7.81 0.80
C ILE A 303 15.55 6.32 0.94
N ASP A 304 14.72 5.60 1.66
CA ASP A 304 14.79 4.14 1.71
C ASP A 304 14.32 3.55 0.37
N THR A 305 15.19 2.77 -0.27
CA THR A 305 14.95 2.14 -1.58
C THR A 305 14.35 0.74 -1.47
N ASP A 306 14.35 0.15 -0.28
CA ASP A 306 13.93 -1.24 -0.06
C ASP A 306 12.43 -1.32 0.29
N LEU A 307 11.81 -0.19 0.60
CA LEU A 307 10.40 -0.09 0.99
C LEU A 307 9.49 0.25 -0.20
N LEU A 308 8.30 -0.36 -0.20
CA LEU A 308 7.23 -0.04 -1.16
C LEU A 308 6.71 1.40 -0.97
N ILE A 309 6.71 1.86 0.28
CA ILE A 309 6.29 3.19 0.70
C ILE A 309 7.54 4.04 0.87
N LEU A 310 7.58 5.18 0.20
CA LEU A 310 8.69 6.12 0.30
C LEU A 310 8.80 6.65 1.73
N GLN A 311 9.95 6.43 2.35
CA GLN A 311 10.27 6.87 3.72
C GLN A 311 11.74 7.33 3.76
N PRO A 312 12.13 8.16 4.75
CA PRO A 312 13.54 8.43 4.98
C PRO A 312 14.25 7.16 5.46
N ARG A 313 15.47 6.91 4.97
CA ARG A 313 16.33 5.77 5.34
C ARG A 313 16.72 5.79 6.82
N GLU A 314 16.88 6.99 7.37
CA GLU A 314 17.16 7.20 8.78
C GLU A 314 16.04 8.02 9.43
N THR A 315 15.91 7.90 10.75
CA THR A 315 14.94 8.69 11.52
C THR A 315 15.18 10.18 11.34
N LEU A 316 14.12 10.92 10.97
CA LEU A 316 14.13 12.37 10.89
C LEU A 316 13.72 12.99 12.24
N TYR A 317 14.61 13.80 12.80
CA TYR A 317 14.38 14.53 14.05
C TYR A 317 14.12 16.01 13.76
N LEU A 318 12.99 16.53 14.23
CA LEU A 318 12.67 17.95 14.22
C LEU A 318 12.65 18.46 15.66
N GLN A 319 13.14 19.68 15.87
CA GLN A 319 12.96 20.40 17.12
C GLN A 319 11.66 21.19 17.05
N ALA A 320 10.83 21.06 18.09
CA ALA A 320 9.54 21.73 18.19
C ALA A 320 9.55 22.68 19.40
N GLU A 321 9.44 23.97 19.13
CA GLU A 321 9.37 25.02 20.14
C GLU A 321 7.91 25.48 20.27
N PRO A 322 7.28 25.35 21.45
CA PRO A 322 5.94 25.88 21.66
C PRO A 322 5.88 27.39 21.40
N ILE A 323 4.78 27.86 20.82
CA ILE A 323 4.51 29.29 20.58
C ILE A 323 3.45 29.81 21.55
#